data_AF-A0A537JFY7-F1
#
_entry.id   AF-A0A537JFY7-F1
#
_cell.length_a   1.000
_cell.length_b   1.000
_cell.length_c   1.000
_cell.angle_alpha   90.00
_cell.angle_beta   90.00
_cell.angle_gamma   90.00
#
_symmetry.space_group_name_H-M   'P 1'
#
loop_
_entity.id
_entity.type
_entity.pdbx_description
1 polymer ?
#
loop_
_entity_poly.entity_id
_entity_poly.type
_entity_poly.pdbx_seq_one_letter_code
_entity_poly.pdbx_strand_id
1 'polypeptide(L)'
;MLAWYKRHRRDLPWRRARDPYHILVSEIMLQQTQVDRVIPKYREWLHRYPSLRSLARAGAREVREAWYPLGYNIRPVRLRNIARTALHRHRGKIPATREELLALPGIGPYTAG
;
A
#
# COMPACT_ATOMS: atom_id res chain seq x y z
N MET A 1 22.34 19.91 -0.44
CA MET A 1 21.79 18.58 -0.79
C MET A 1 20.30 18.57 -1.21
N LEU A 2 19.57 19.70 -1.17
CA LEU A 2 18.15 19.80 -1.59
C LEU A 2 17.94 20.28 -3.05
N ALA A 3 18.99 20.79 -3.71
CA ALA A 3 18.88 21.42 -5.03
C ALA A 3 18.77 20.40 -6.19
N TRP A 4 19.45 19.26 -6.11
CA TRP A 4 19.35 18.19 -7.12
C TRP A 4 17.98 17.49 -7.07
N TYR A 5 17.41 17.32 -5.87
CA TYR A 5 16.07 16.76 -5.66
C TYR A 5 14.99 17.61 -6.29
N LYS A 6 15.11 18.95 -6.31
CA LYS A 6 14.14 19.87 -6.95
C LYS A 6 14.15 19.82 -8.48
N ARG A 7 15.31 19.62 -9.10
CA ARG A 7 15.51 19.69 -10.56
C ARG A 7 15.22 18.38 -11.30
N HIS A 8 15.29 17.24 -10.61
CA HIS A 8 14.98 15.90 -11.16
C HIS A 8 13.71 15.28 -10.53
N ARG A 9 12.77 16.09 -10.01
CA ARG A 9 11.51 15.57 -9.45
C ARG A 9 10.70 14.89 -10.54
N ARG A 10 10.81 13.57 -10.61
CA ARG A 10 9.82 12.74 -11.30
C ARG A 10 8.44 13.04 -10.71
N ASP A 11 7.44 13.14 -11.59
CA ASP A 11 6.04 13.24 -11.20
C ASP A 11 5.61 11.88 -10.61
N LEU A 12 5.49 11.81 -9.29
CA LEU A 12 5.10 10.60 -8.59
C LEU A 12 3.63 10.72 -8.16
N PRO A 13 2.73 9.84 -8.62
CA PRO A 13 1.29 10.02 -8.43
C PRO A 13 0.89 10.06 -6.94
N TRP A 14 1.59 9.31 -6.09
CA TRP A 14 1.35 9.29 -4.65
C TRP A 14 1.80 10.56 -3.91
N ARG A 15 2.69 11.40 -4.46
CA ARG A 15 3.06 12.69 -3.82
C ARG A 15 1.94 13.73 -3.85
N ARG A 16 0.96 13.54 -4.73
CA ARG A 16 -0.24 14.38 -4.82
C ARG A 16 -1.44 13.75 -4.11
N ALA A 17 -1.33 12.49 -3.67
CA ALA A 17 -2.41 11.79 -3.01
C ALA A 17 -2.61 12.36 -1.60
N ARG A 18 -3.87 12.65 -1.27
CA ARG A 18 -4.32 13.02 0.09
C ARG A 18 -5.06 11.90 0.79
N ASP A 19 -5.45 10.86 0.06
CA ASP A 19 -6.13 9.70 0.61
C ASP A 19 -5.12 8.81 1.36
N PRO A 20 -5.32 8.55 2.66
CA PRO A 20 -4.47 7.64 3.44
C PRO A 20 -4.31 6.26 2.81
N TYR A 21 -5.34 5.74 2.12
CA TYR A 21 -5.26 4.46 1.42
C TYR A 21 -4.25 4.51 0.28
N HIS A 22 -4.30 5.57 -0.52
CA HIS A 22 -3.41 5.79 -1.65
C HIS A 22 -1.95 5.93 -1.20
N ILE A 23 -1.74 6.61 -0.06
CA ILE A 23 -0.41 6.76 0.55
C ILE A 23 0.09 5.39 1.01
N LEU A 24 -0.70 4.65 1.80
CA LEU A 24 -0.34 3.33 2.33
C LEU A 24 0.03 2.33 1.21
N VAL A 25 -0.76 2.28 0.13
CA VAL A 25 -0.47 1.42 -1.03
C VAL A 25 0.91 1.76 -1.61
N SER A 26 1.19 3.05 -1.80
CA SER A 26 2.46 3.50 -2.39
C SER A 26 3.64 3.14 -1.49
N GLU A 27 3.52 3.30 -0.18
CA GLU A 27 4.57 2.98 0.78
C GLU A 27 4.89 1.48 0.78
N ILE A 28 3.86 0.61 0.81
CA ILE A 28 4.08 -0.85 0.76
C ILE A 28 4.67 -1.29 -0.57
N MET A 29 4.26 -0.69 -1.69
CA MET A 29 4.84 -1.01 -2.99
C MET A 29 6.31 -0.58 -3.09
N LEU A 30 6.68 0.57 -2.52
CA LEU A 30 8.04 1.10 -2.55
C LEU A 30 9.03 0.33 -1.67
N GLN A 31 8.57 -0.54 -0.78
CA GLN A 31 9.44 -1.43 -0.02
C GLN A 31 10.19 -2.37 -0.98
N GLN A 32 11.52 -2.22 -1.02
CA GLN A 32 12.42 -3.06 -1.83
C GLN A 32 12.03 -3.16 -3.31
N THR A 33 11.33 -2.16 -3.87
CA THR A 33 10.91 -2.12 -5.28
C THR A 33 11.21 -0.76 -5.89
N GLN A 34 11.80 -0.74 -7.09
CA GLN A 34 12.17 0.50 -7.76
C GLN A 34 10.93 1.31 -8.18
N VAL A 35 11.02 2.63 -8.06
CA VAL A 35 9.94 3.60 -8.38
C VAL A 35 9.34 3.37 -9.77
N ASP A 36 10.19 3.12 -10.78
CA ASP A 36 9.75 2.96 -12.18
C ASP A 36 8.87 1.73 -12.39
N ARG A 37 9.05 0.67 -11.57
CA ARG A 37 8.16 -0.50 -11.54
C ARG A 37 6.89 -0.25 -10.75
N VAL A 38 6.97 0.58 -9.71
CA VAL A 38 5.82 0.89 -8.84
C VAL A 38 4.81 1.79 -9.54
N ILE A 39 5.22 2.80 -10.31
CA ILE A 39 4.30 3.76 -10.96
C ILE A 39 3.17 3.08 -11.77
N PRO A 40 3.45 2.20 -12.76
CA PRO A 40 2.38 1.57 -13.52
C PRO A 40 1.53 0.65 -12.65
N LYS A 41 2.16 -0.11 -11.75
CA LYS A 41 1.45 -1.06 -10.90
C LYS A 41 0.56 -0.39 -9.86
N TYR A 42 0.99 0.75 -9.34
CA TYR A 42 0.21 1.58 -8.43
C TYR A 42 -1.09 2.05 -9.08
N ARG A 43 -1.01 2.51 -10.34
CA ARG A 43 -2.20 2.93 -11.10
C ARG A 43 -3.16 1.76 -11.36
N GLU A 44 -2.63 0.62 -11.82
CA GLU A 44 -3.41 -0.59 -12.03
C GLU A 44 -4.09 -1.07 -10.73
N TRP A 45 -3.34 -1.07 -9.63
CA TRP A 45 -3.83 -1.47 -8.33
C TRP A 45 -4.98 -0.58 -7.84
N LEU A 46 -4.82 0.74 -7.92
CA LEU A 46 -5.88 1.68 -7.53
C LEU A 46 -7.07 1.66 -8.48
N HIS A 47 -6.87 1.30 -9.75
CA HIS A 47 -7.99 1.07 -10.67
C HIS A 47 -8.81 -0.15 -10.24
N ARG A 48 -8.15 -1.25 -9.88
CA ARG A 48 -8.81 -2.50 -9.44
C ARG A 48 -9.39 -2.41 -8.03
N TYR A 49 -8.66 -1.76 -7.12
CA TYR A 49 -9.02 -1.59 -5.73
C TYR A 49 -8.98 -0.09 -5.38
N PRO A 50 -10.01 0.69 -5.76
CA PRO A 50 -10.01 2.14 -5.56
C PRO A 50 -10.13 2.59 -4.11
N SER A 51 -10.43 1.68 -3.18
CA SER A 51 -10.59 2.01 -1.77
C SER A 51 -10.14 0.87 -0.84
N LEU A 52 -9.95 1.23 0.43
CA LEU A 52 -9.80 0.27 1.53
C LEU A 52 -10.92 -0.79 1.51
N ARG A 53 -12.17 -0.38 1.24
CA ARG A 53 -13.34 -1.26 1.20
C ARG A 53 -13.28 -2.28 0.08
N SER A 54 -12.89 -1.87 -1.13
CA SER A 54 -12.73 -2.78 -2.26
C SER A 54 -11.61 -3.79 -2.00
N LEU A 55 -10.48 -3.34 -1.44
CA LEU A 55 -9.37 -4.23 -1.14
C LEU A 55 -9.71 -5.27 -0.06
N ALA A 56 -10.42 -4.86 0.99
CA ALA A 56 -10.79 -5.77 2.08
C ALA A 56 -11.74 -6.90 1.63
N ARG A 57 -12.55 -6.64 0.60
CA ARG A 57 -13.49 -7.62 0.01
C ARG A 57 -12.81 -8.57 -0.97
N ALA A 58 -11.63 -8.22 -1.49
CA ALA A 58 -10.91 -9.02 -2.48
C ALA A 58 -10.47 -10.38 -1.93
N GLY A 59 -10.21 -11.33 -2.83
CA GLY A 59 -9.66 -12.64 -2.49
C GLY A 59 -8.16 -12.58 -2.21
N ALA A 60 -7.62 -13.44 -1.32
CA ALA A 60 -6.18 -13.47 -1.03
C ALA A 60 -5.34 -13.86 -2.26
N ARG A 61 -5.88 -14.72 -3.15
CA ARG A 61 -5.26 -15.10 -4.42
C ARG A 61 -5.29 -13.93 -5.41
N GLU A 62 -6.45 -13.32 -5.55
CA GLU A 62 -6.70 -12.18 -6.44
C GLU A 62 -5.75 -11.00 -6.17
N VAL A 63 -5.52 -10.68 -4.89
CA VAL A 63 -4.59 -9.60 -4.52
C VAL A 63 -3.14 -9.95 -4.82
N ARG A 64 -2.74 -11.24 -4.80
CA ARG A 64 -1.39 -11.65 -5.21
C ARG A 64 -1.22 -11.55 -6.71
N GLU A 65 -2.23 -11.99 -7.47
CA GLU A 65 -2.24 -11.90 -8.93
C GLU A 65 -2.16 -10.45 -9.40
N ALA A 66 -2.94 -9.55 -8.79
CA ALA A 66 -2.88 -8.12 -9.08
C ALA A 66 -1.53 -7.48 -8.73
N TRP A 67 -0.79 -8.01 -7.74
CA TRP A 67 0.51 -7.47 -7.30
C TRP A 67 1.69 -7.93 -8.16
N TYR A 68 1.54 -9.03 -8.91
CA TYR A 68 2.56 -9.54 -9.80
C TYR A 68 2.92 -8.49 -10.90
N PRO A 69 4.19 -8.29 -11.27
CA PRO A 69 5.40 -9.01 -10.86
C PRO A 69 6.23 -8.30 -9.77
N LEU A 70 5.65 -7.47 -8.90
CA LEU A 70 6.45 -6.67 -7.92
C LEU A 70 7.23 -7.51 -6.90
N GLY A 71 6.97 -8.82 -6.79
CA GLY A 71 7.63 -9.70 -5.84
C GLY A 71 7.16 -9.50 -4.40
N TYR A 72 7.66 -10.35 -3.48
CA TYR A 72 7.23 -10.39 -2.07
C TYR A 72 5.70 -10.47 -1.92
N ASN A 73 5.11 -11.56 -2.43
CA ASN A 73 3.65 -11.78 -2.54
C ASN A 73 2.91 -11.81 -1.19
N ILE A 74 3.63 -11.73 -0.07
CA ILE A 74 3.04 -11.53 1.25
C ILE A 74 2.55 -10.08 1.46
N ARG A 75 3.19 -9.08 0.82
CA ARG A 75 2.82 -7.65 0.92
C ARG A 75 1.37 -7.35 0.55
N PRO A 76 0.82 -7.78 -0.61
CA PRO A 76 -0.59 -7.53 -0.93
C PRO A 76 -1.56 -8.21 0.04
N VAL A 77 -1.18 -9.38 0.58
CA VAL A 77 -1.99 -10.09 1.57
C VAL A 77 -2.01 -9.33 2.90
N ARG A 78 -0.85 -8.81 3.35
CA ARG A 78 -0.73 -7.96 4.54
C ARG A 78 -1.56 -6.68 4.37
N LEU A 79 -1.42 -6.01 3.24
CA LEU A 79 -2.19 -4.79 2.92
C LEU A 79 -3.70 -5.05 2.95
N ARG A 80 -4.15 -6.19 2.40
CA ARG A 80 -5.55 -6.64 2.49
C ARG A 80 -5.99 -6.89 3.94
N ASN A 81 -5.15 -7.51 4.76
CA ASN A 81 -5.47 -7.77 6.17
C ASN A 81 -5.60 -6.46 6.95
N ILE A 82 -4.70 -5.49 6.73
CA ILE A 82 -4.81 -4.13 7.26
C ILE A 82 -6.16 -3.52 6.87
N ALA A 83 -6.52 -3.61 5.59
CA ALA A 83 -7.79 -3.09 5.09
C ALA A 83 -9.01 -3.71 5.77
N ARG A 84 -9.00 -5.03 6.00
CA ARG A 84 -10.06 -5.72 6.75
C ARG A 84 -10.11 -5.24 8.20
N THR A 85 -8.98 -5.21 8.90
CA THR A 85 -8.93 -4.80 10.30
C THR A 85 -9.39 -3.35 10.47
N ALA A 86 -8.96 -2.43 9.59
CA ALA A 86 -9.36 -1.03 9.62
C ALA A 86 -10.87 -0.84 9.38
N LEU A 87 -11.49 -1.63 8.49
CA LEU A 87 -12.96 -1.60 8.32
C LEU A 87 -13.70 -2.10 9.55
N HIS A 88 -13.25 -3.21 10.15
CA HIS A 88 -13.93 -3.82 11.29
C HIS A 88 -13.75 -3.03 12.58
N ARG A 89 -12.54 -2.51 12.86
CA ARG A 89 -12.20 -1.89 14.14
C ARG A 89 -12.20 -0.36 14.13
N HIS A 90 -11.88 0.25 12.99
CA HIS A 90 -11.70 1.70 12.89
C HIS A 90 -12.78 2.34 12.00
N ARG A 91 -13.89 1.62 11.74
CA ARG A 91 -15.01 2.08 10.88
C ARG A 91 -14.54 2.55 9.49
N GLY A 92 -13.47 1.95 8.97
CA GLY A 92 -12.88 2.29 7.68
C GLY A 92 -11.89 3.45 7.68
N LYS A 93 -11.52 3.98 8.85
CA LYS A 93 -10.41 4.92 8.98
C LYS A 93 -9.09 4.16 9.07
N ILE A 94 -8.13 4.54 8.24
CA ILE A 94 -6.75 4.08 8.35
C ILE A 94 -6.09 4.88 9.47
N PRO A 95 -5.41 4.24 10.43
CA PRO A 95 -4.61 4.95 11.42
C PRO A 95 -3.59 5.88 10.75
N ALA A 96 -3.34 7.04 11.35
CA ALA A 96 -2.60 8.11 10.69
C ALA A 96 -1.08 7.89 10.75
N THR A 97 -0.61 6.97 11.60
CA THR A 97 0.81 6.70 11.81
C THR A 97 1.18 5.27 11.45
N ARG A 98 2.45 5.10 11.04
CA ARG A 98 3.04 3.79 10.72
C ARG A 98 3.03 2.87 11.94
N GLU A 99 3.25 3.43 13.13
CA GLU A 99 3.29 2.72 14.41
C GLU A 99 1.92 2.14 14.75
N GLU A 100 0.85 2.92 14.58
CA GLU A 100 -0.53 2.45 14.75
C GLU A 100 -0.91 1.39 13.72
N LEU A 101 -0.43 1.54 12.48
CA LEU A 101 -0.63 0.55 11.42
C LEU A 101 0.05 -0.77 11.74
N LEU A 102 1.28 -0.74 12.25
CA LEU A 102 2.05 -1.92 12.66
C LEU A 102 1.47 -2.59 13.91
N ALA A 103 0.78 -1.83 14.76
CA ALA A 103 0.09 -2.33 15.94
C ALA A 103 -1.25 -3.05 15.62
N LEU A 104 -1.72 -3.03 14.36
CA LEU A 104 -2.98 -3.69 13.98
C LEU A 104 -2.88 -5.22 14.12
N PRO A 105 -3.73 -5.86 14.93
CA PRO A 105 -3.70 -7.31 15.12
C PRO A 105 -4.01 -8.04 13.81
N GLY A 106 -3.22 -9.08 13.51
CA GLY A 106 -3.15 -9.71 12.18
C GLY A 106 -1.86 -9.40 11.42
N ILE A 107 -1.07 -8.44 11.91
CA ILE A 107 0.35 -8.26 11.63
C ILE A 107 1.14 -8.97 12.75
N GLY A 108 1.08 -10.30 12.78
CA GLY A 108 1.89 -11.09 13.72
C GLY A 108 3.40 -10.93 13.43
N PRO A 109 4.28 -11.32 14.39
CA PRO A 109 5.70 -10.93 14.48
C PRO A 109 6.60 -11.29 13.29
N TYR A 110 6.10 -11.98 12.27
CA TYR A 110 6.83 -12.34 11.05
C TYR A 110 6.93 -11.20 10.00
N THR A 111 6.54 -9.98 10.37
CA THR A 111 6.54 -8.79 9.48
C THR A 111 7.74 -7.87 9.73
N ALA A 112 8.61 -8.21 10.69
CA ALA A 112 9.82 -7.48 11.07
C ALA A 112 11.13 -8.21 10.70
N GLY A 113 11.13 -9.00 9.62
CA GLY A 113 12.34 -9.55 9.00
C GLY A 113 12.62 -8.83 7.69
#